data_AF-A0A212LZ23-F1
#
_entry.id   AF-A0A212LZ23-F1
#
_cell.length_a   1.000
_cell.length_b   1.000
_cell.length_c   1.000
_cell.angle_alpha   90.00
_cell.angle_beta   90.00
_cell.angle_gamma   90.00
#
_symmetry.space_group_name_H-M   'P 1'
#
loop_
_entity.id
_entity.type
_entity.pdbx_description
1 polymer ?
#
loop_
_entity_poly.entity_id
_entity_poly.type
_entity_poly.pdbx_seq_one_letter_code
_entity_poly.pdbx_strand_id
1 'polypeptide(L)'
;MVCSRGGEKVVCTHPNGEVCSRGEKVVCNHHYDVGCSRGGGKVVCTHHHDAACSRGGGKVVCTYHRDAACSHGGEKVGCTHHHDAACSHGGGKVVCTHHHDAACSHGGGKVVCTHHHDAACSHGGEKVVCTHHHDAACSHGGEKVVCTYHCDVACSRRMFFEHNGKWKLIFHAWTYSKVDVNA
;
A
#
# COMPACT_ATOMS: atom_id res chain seq x y z
N MET A 1 -1.83 21.36 -18.07
CA MET A 1 -2.85 21.20 -19.12
C MET A 1 -3.46 19.79 -18.97
N VAL A 2 -4.67 19.52 -19.48
CA VAL A 2 -5.32 18.21 -19.29
C VAL A 2 -5.12 17.39 -20.56
N CYS A 3 -4.28 16.37 -20.50
CA CYS A 3 -4.15 15.40 -21.59
C CYS A 3 -5.30 14.38 -21.50
N SER A 4 -6.48 14.77 -21.99
CA SER A 4 -7.58 13.85 -22.26
C SER A 4 -7.33 13.15 -23.60
N ARG A 5 -6.52 12.09 -23.60
CA ARG A 5 -6.34 11.25 -24.79
C ARG A 5 -7.08 9.94 -24.57
N GLY A 6 -8.35 9.87 -24.99
CA GLY A 6 -9.07 8.61 -25.07
C GLY A 6 -8.43 7.70 -26.11
N GLY A 7 -8.17 6.43 -25.75
CA GLY A 7 -7.60 5.42 -26.62
C GLY A 7 -7.28 4.10 -25.90
N GLU A 8 -6.96 3.06 -26.67
CA GLU A 8 -6.56 1.72 -26.17
C GLU A 8 -5.33 1.81 -25.24
N LYS A 9 -4.37 2.69 -25.59
CA LYS A 9 -3.16 2.94 -24.80
C LYS A 9 -2.87 4.43 -24.68
N VAL A 10 -2.71 4.90 -23.45
CA VAL A 10 -2.34 6.28 -23.10
C VAL A 10 -0.98 6.26 -22.41
N VAL A 11 0.01 6.97 -22.97
CA VAL A 11 1.32 7.14 -22.35
C VAL A 11 1.53 8.62 -22.05
N CYS A 12 1.83 8.94 -20.80
CA CYS A 12 2.16 10.29 -20.36
C CYS A 12 3.55 10.33 -19.73
N THR A 13 4.42 11.19 -20.26
CA THR A 13 5.74 11.47 -19.69
C THR A 13 5.87 12.98 -19.58
N HIS A 14 5.76 13.51 -18.36
CA HIS A 14 5.84 14.95 -18.14
C HIS A 14 6.75 15.26 -16.94
N PRO A 15 7.58 16.31 -17.04
CA PRO A 15 8.39 16.76 -15.90
C PRO A 15 7.51 17.39 -14.82
N ASN A 16 6.48 18.17 -15.19
CA ASN A 16 5.59 18.89 -14.26
C ASN A 16 4.11 18.57 -14.55
N GLY A 17 3.33 18.46 -13.47
CA GLY A 17 2.02 17.81 -13.40
C GLY A 17 1.01 18.11 -14.50
N GLU A 18 0.47 17.02 -15.07
CA GLU A 18 -0.74 17.03 -15.90
C GLU A 18 -1.68 15.88 -15.52
N VAL A 19 -2.97 16.19 -15.49
CA VAL A 19 -4.05 15.21 -15.33
C VAL A 19 -4.16 14.41 -16.63
N CYS A 20 -3.79 13.13 -16.59
CA CYS A 20 -4.03 12.20 -17.71
C CYS A 20 -5.32 11.43 -17.46
N SER A 21 -6.27 11.56 -18.37
CA SER A 21 -7.58 10.93 -18.23
C SER A 21 -7.75 9.79 -19.22
N ARG A 22 -8.07 8.61 -18.66
CA ARG A 22 -8.80 7.46 -19.23
C ARG A 22 -8.30 6.81 -20.54
N GLY A 23 -8.00 5.51 -20.43
CA GLY A 23 -7.80 4.57 -21.54
C GLY A 23 -7.79 3.12 -21.04
N GLU A 24 -7.87 2.12 -21.92
CA GLU A 24 -7.82 0.70 -21.50
C GLU A 24 -6.48 0.40 -20.79
N LYS A 25 -5.38 0.94 -21.30
CA LYS A 25 -4.05 0.88 -20.70
C LYS A 25 -3.46 2.28 -20.53
N VAL A 26 -3.17 2.67 -19.28
CA VAL A 26 -2.56 3.97 -18.95
C VAL A 26 -1.17 3.75 -18.37
N VAL A 27 -0.14 4.38 -18.93
CA VAL A 27 1.24 4.37 -18.43
C VAL A 27 1.69 5.79 -18.17
N CYS A 28 2.22 6.08 -16.98
CA CYS A 28 2.72 7.41 -16.66
C CYS A 28 4.06 7.40 -15.94
N ASN A 29 4.93 8.34 -16.30
CA ASN A 29 6.16 8.62 -15.57
C ASN A 29 6.21 10.12 -15.27
N HIS A 30 6.30 10.48 -14.00
CA HIS A 30 6.32 11.88 -13.55
C HIS A 30 7.50 12.16 -12.63
N HIS A 31 8.09 13.33 -12.80
CA HIS A 31 9.24 13.76 -12.00
C HIS A 31 8.78 14.58 -10.78
N TYR A 32 8.00 15.66 -10.95
CA TYR A 32 7.57 16.57 -9.86
C TYR A 32 6.05 16.56 -9.61
N ASP A 33 5.63 17.17 -8.49
CA ASP A 33 4.29 17.15 -7.88
C ASP A 33 3.11 16.94 -8.85
N VAL A 34 2.48 15.77 -8.73
CA VAL A 34 1.39 15.37 -9.63
C VAL A 34 0.12 15.04 -8.86
N GLY A 35 -0.86 15.94 -8.98
CA GLY A 35 -2.27 15.67 -8.76
C GLY A 35 -2.87 14.88 -9.92
N CYS A 36 -3.30 13.63 -9.71
CA CYS A 36 -3.84 12.83 -10.82
C CYS A 36 -4.93 11.82 -10.45
N SER A 37 -6.00 11.83 -11.25
CA SER A 37 -7.08 10.84 -11.21
C SER A 37 -7.09 10.01 -12.49
N ARG A 38 -6.85 8.69 -12.40
CA ARG A 38 -6.78 7.79 -13.58
C ARG A 38 -7.73 6.60 -13.46
N GLY A 39 -8.43 6.31 -14.55
CA GLY A 39 -9.32 5.14 -14.70
C GLY A 39 -8.95 4.32 -15.93
N GLY A 40 -8.95 2.99 -15.85
CA GLY A 40 -8.70 2.14 -17.02
C GLY A 40 -8.70 0.64 -16.71
N GLY A 41 -8.58 -0.22 -17.72
CA GLY A 41 -8.39 -1.66 -17.52
C GLY A 41 -7.08 -1.96 -16.80
N LYS A 42 -5.99 -1.29 -17.20
CA LYS A 42 -4.66 -1.38 -16.59
C LYS A 42 -4.02 0.01 -16.43
N VAL A 43 -3.60 0.36 -15.22
CA VAL A 43 -2.89 1.61 -14.90
C VAL A 43 -1.51 1.28 -14.34
N VAL A 44 -0.46 1.88 -14.91
CA VAL A 44 0.93 1.77 -14.43
C VAL A 44 1.49 3.19 -14.26
N CYS A 45 1.99 3.53 -13.06
CA CYS A 45 2.57 4.85 -12.82
C CYS A 45 3.85 4.78 -11.99
N THR A 46 4.81 5.65 -12.32
CA THR A 46 6.01 5.90 -11.53
C THR A 46 6.08 7.38 -11.20
N HIS A 47 6.38 7.71 -9.94
CA HIS A 47 6.57 9.07 -9.44
C HIS A 47 7.87 9.16 -8.64
N HIS A 48 8.68 10.17 -8.96
CA HIS A 48 9.96 10.38 -8.28
C HIS A 48 9.87 11.33 -7.08
N HIS A 49 9.00 12.34 -7.13
CA HIS A 49 8.73 13.28 -6.04
C HIS A 49 7.28 13.16 -5.54
N ASP A 50 6.81 14.17 -4.83
CA ASP A 50 5.58 14.13 -4.04
C ASP A 50 4.36 13.88 -4.95
N ALA A 51 3.47 12.98 -4.53
CA ALA A 51 2.35 12.58 -5.38
C ALA A 51 1.05 12.51 -4.61
N ALA A 52 0.06 13.28 -5.07
CA ALA A 52 -1.32 13.21 -4.59
C ALA A 52 -2.21 12.59 -5.68
N CYS A 53 -2.70 11.37 -5.48
CA CYS A 53 -3.29 10.66 -6.61
C CYS A 53 -4.39 9.65 -6.28
N SER A 54 -5.37 9.56 -7.17
CA SER A 54 -6.45 8.59 -7.12
C SER A 54 -6.45 7.73 -8.39
N ARG A 55 -6.54 6.40 -8.26
CA ARG A 55 -6.56 5.50 -9.42
C ARG A 55 -7.57 4.38 -9.26
N GLY A 56 -8.33 4.12 -10.31
CA GLY A 56 -9.28 3.03 -10.41
C GLY A 56 -9.00 2.15 -11.62
N GLY A 57 -9.18 0.84 -11.53
CA GLY A 57 -9.12 0.00 -12.71
C GLY A 57 -9.15 -1.51 -12.46
N GLY A 58 -9.08 -2.31 -13.52
CA GLY A 58 -8.92 -3.76 -13.37
C GLY A 58 -7.58 -4.10 -12.68
N LYS A 59 -6.48 -3.52 -13.17
CA LYS A 59 -5.14 -3.65 -12.57
C LYS A 59 -4.48 -2.29 -12.37
N VAL A 60 -4.08 -1.97 -11.14
CA VAL A 60 -3.32 -0.76 -10.80
C VAL A 60 -1.95 -1.15 -10.29
N VAL A 61 -0.88 -0.59 -10.88
CA VAL A 61 0.50 -0.75 -10.42
C VAL A 61 1.14 0.62 -10.26
N CYS A 62 1.68 0.94 -9.09
CA CYS A 62 2.31 2.24 -8.84
C CYS A 62 3.62 2.12 -8.06
N THR A 63 4.57 2.99 -8.39
CA THR A 63 5.83 3.14 -7.66
C THR A 63 6.03 4.60 -7.30
N TYR A 64 6.33 4.88 -6.03
CA TYR A 64 6.59 6.20 -5.49
C TYR A 64 7.95 6.20 -4.80
N HIS A 65 8.82 7.14 -5.17
CA HIS A 65 10.12 7.26 -4.53
C HIS A 65 10.06 8.14 -3.28
N ARG A 66 9.46 9.34 -3.34
CA ARG A 66 9.27 10.21 -2.17
C ARG A 66 7.85 10.13 -1.60
N ASP A 67 7.32 11.26 -1.13
CA ASP A 67 6.14 11.34 -0.31
C ASP A 67 4.88 11.10 -1.15
N ALA A 68 3.98 10.27 -0.66
CA ALA A 68 2.79 9.90 -1.43
C ALA A 68 1.52 9.96 -0.59
N ALA A 69 0.55 10.72 -1.07
CA ALA A 69 -0.83 10.68 -0.62
C ALA A 69 -1.68 10.02 -1.71
N CYS A 70 -2.03 8.74 -1.56
CA CYS A 70 -2.67 7.99 -2.64
C CYS A 70 -3.90 7.18 -2.24
N SER A 71 -4.85 7.08 -3.18
CA SER A 71 -6.03 6.22 -3.06
C SER A 71 -6.20 5.37 -4.32
N HIS A 72 -6.13 4.05 -4.19
CA HIS A 72 -6.18 3.15 -5.34
C HIS A 72 -7.22 2.04 -5.17
N GLY A 73 -8.03 1.81 -6.21
CA GLY A 73 -9.07 0.81 -6.27
C GLY A 73 -8.94 -0.10 -7.49
N GLY A 74 -9.17 -1.40 -7.34
CA GLY A 74 -9.24 -2.29 -8.50
C GLY A 74 -9.33 -3.78 -8.21
N GLU A 75 -9.45 -4.63 -9.22
CA GLU A 75 -9.39 -6.08 -8.98
C GLU A 75 -8.01 -6.50 -8.46
N LYS A 76 -6.95 -5.88 -8.99
CA LYS A 76 -5.55 -6.12 -8.59
C LYS A 76 -4.84 -4.80 -8.39
N VAL A 77 -4.38 -4.54 -7.18
CA VAL A 77 -3.66 -3.33 -6.80
C VAL A 77 -2.27 -3.71 -6.28
N GLY A 78 -1.23 -3.09 -6.85
CA GLY A 78 0.17 -3.35 -6.51
C GLY A 78 0.94 -2.04 -6.34
N CYS A 79 1.44 -1.74 -5.14
CA CYS A 79 2.11 -0.47 -4.89
C CYS A 79 3.44 -0.65 -4.16
N THR A 80 4.41 0.20 -4.51
CA THR A 80 5.69 0.30 -3.82
C THR A 80 5.94 1.74 -3.46
N HIS A 81 6.21 1.99 -2.18
CA HIS A 81 6.56 3.30 -1.63
C HIS A 81 7.93 3.20 -0.99
N HIS A 82 8.87 4.05 -1.41
CA HIS A 82 10.18 4.10 -0.79
C HIS A 82 10.15 4.99 0.46
N HIS A 83 9.75 6.25 0.37
CA HIS A 83 9.62 7.14 1.53
C HIS A 83 8.18 7.22 2.08
N ASP A 84 7.82 8.36 2.64
CA ASP A 84 6.63 8.55 3.46
C ASP A 84 5.35 8.35 2.66
N ALA A 85 4.42 7.57 3.20
CA ALA A 85 3.19 7.23 2.50
C ALA A 85 1.95 7.36 3.40
N ALA A 86 0.99 8.16 2.96
CA ALA A 86 -0.37 8.20 3.48
C ALA A 86 -1.32 7.60 2.43
N CYS A 87 -1.74 6.34 2.64
CA CYS A 87 -2.31 5.57 1.54
C CYS A 87 -3.58 4.78 1.85
N SER A 88 -4.47 4.68 0.86
CA SER A 88 -5.67 3.82 0.94
C SER A 88 -5.79 2.95 -0.31
N HIS A 89 -5.84 1.64 -0.12
CA HIS A 89 -5.88 0.68 -1.22
C HIS A 89 -7.05 -0.30 -1.04
N GLY A 90 -7.88 -0.46 -2.08
CA GLY A 90 -9.04 -1.33 -2.10
C GLY A 90 -9.05 -2.28 -3.30
N GLY A 91 -9.42 -3.56 -3.12
CA GLY A 91 -9.55 -4.44 -4.28
C GLY A 91 -9.79 -5.92 -4.06
N GLY A 92 -9.82 -6.70 -5.14
CA GLY A 92 -9.85 -8.17 -5.05
C GLY A 92 -8.56 -8.72 -4.45
N LYS A 93 -7.42 -8.24 -4.95
CA LYS A 93 -6.07 -8.52 -4.43
C LYS A 93 -5.29 -7.22 -4.29
N VAL A 94 -4.76 -6.97 -3.10
CA VAL A 94 -3.93 -5.81 -2.76
C VAL A 94 -2.55 -6.31 -2.32
N VAL A 95 -1.50 -5.77 -2.92
CA VAL A 95 -0.10 -6.07 -2.57
C VAL A 95 0.66 -4.75 -2.43
N CYS A 96 1.18 -4.45 -1.25
CA CYS A 96 1.90 -3.20 -1.01
C CYS A 96 3.23 -3.45 -0.31
N THR A 97 4.23 -2.64 -0.67
CA THR A 97 5.53 -2.61 -0.01
C THR A 97 5.85 -1.17 0.36
N HIS A 98 6.18 -0.93 1.62
CA HIS A 98 6.59 0.36 2.16
C HIS A 98 7.98 0.20 2.77
N HIS A 99 8.93 1.01 2.33
CA HIS A 99 10.26 0.99 2.93
C HIS A 99 10.30 1.87 4.18
N HIS A 100 9.96 3.15 4.09
CA HIS A 100 9.92 4.06 5.24
C HIS A 100 8.50 4.23 5.83
N ASP A 101 8.23 5.40 6.41
CA ASP A 101 7.07 5.67 7.25
C ASP A 101 5.77 5.53 6.48
N ALA A 102 4.82 4.77 7.04
CA ALA A 102 3.57 4.48 6.36
C ALA A 102 2.36 4.62 7.29
N ALA A 103 1.42 5.47 6.91
CA ALA A 103 0.08 5.56 7.48
C ALA A 103 -0.94 5.06 6.45
N CYS A 104 -1.38 3.80 6.55
CA CYS A 104 -2.11 3.18 5.45
C CYS A 104 -3.34 2.35 5.85
N SER A 105 -4.30 2.27 4.93
CA SER A 105 -5.49 1.43 5.04
C SER A 105 -5.63 0.55 3.80
N HIS A 106 -5.69 -0.77 3.99
CA HIS A 106 -5.78 -1.75 2.91
C HIS A 106 -7.02 -2.63 3.08
N GLY A 107 -7.84 -2.73 2.04
CA GLY A 107 -9.08 -3.51 2.04
C GLY A 107 -9.19 -4.44 0.83
N GLY A 108 -9.64 -5.68 1.01
CA GLY A 108 -9.90 -6.53 -0.14
C GLY A 108 -10.18 -8.00 0.12
N GLY A 109 -10.28 -8.81 -0.94
CA GLY A 109 -10.38 -10.27 -0.79
C GLY A 109 -9.08 -10.86 -0.23
N LYS A 110 -7.94 -10.51 -0.85
CA LYS A 110 -6.59 -10.85 -0.36
C LYS A 110 -5.73 -9.60 -0.21
N VAL A 111 -5.18 -9.38 0.98
CA VAL A 111 -4.27 -8.29 1.29
C VAL A 111 -2.91 -8.85 1.69
N VAL A 112 -1.84 -8.36 1.06
CA VAL A 112 -0.45 -8.70 1.39
C VAL A 112 0.36 -7.43 1.52
N CYS A 113 0.92 -7.15 2.69
CA CYS A 113 1.68 -5.93 2.94
C CYS A 113 3.04 -6.23 3.57
N THR A 114 4.06 -5.49 3.16
CA THR A 114 5.38 -5.52 3.78
C THR A 114 5.79 -4.09 4.14
N HIS A 115 6.16 -3.88 5.39
CA HIS A 115 6.64 -2.61 5.92
C HIS A 115 8.04 -2.82 6.50
N HIS A 116 9.01 -2.04 6.04
CA HIS A 116 10.36 -2.11 6.60
C HIS A 116 10.49 -1.25 7.85
N HIS A 117 10.17 0.05 7.78
CA HIS A 117 10.21 0.96 8.94
C HIS A 117 8.82 1.19 9.57
N ASP A 118 8.61 2.37 10.14
CA ASP A 118 7.49 2.71 11.01
C ASP A 118 6.16 2.63 10.27
N ALA A 119 5.19 1.92 10.84
CA ALA A 119 3.91 1.70 10.18
C ALA A 119 2.72 1.84 11.13
N ALA A 120 1.80 2.75 10.78
CA ALA A 120 0.47 2.86 11.38
C ALA A 120 -0.58 2.39 10.37
N CYS A 121 -1.04 1.14 10.48
CA CYS A 121 -1.81 0.51 9.41
C CYS A 121 -3.10 -0.20 9.84
N SER A 122 -4.10 -0.18 8.96
CA SER A 122 -5.31 -1.00 9.07
C SER A 122 -5.45 -1.90 7.86
N HIS A 123 -5.69 -3.19 8.08
CA HIS A 123 -5.84 -4.18 7.03
C HIS A 123 -7.16 -4.95 7.19
N GLY A 124 -7.96 -5.02 6.13
CA GLY A 124 -9.26 -5.69 6.11
C GLY A 124 -9.37 -6.64 4.92
N GLY A 125 -9.81 -7.88 5.14
CA GLY A 125 -10.10 -8.80 4.04
C GLY A 125 -10.33 -10.25 4.41
N GLU A 126 -10.69 -11.11 3.46
CA GLU A 126 -10.84 -12.55 3.74
C GLU A 126 -9.51 -13.16 4.18
N LYS A 127 -8.42 -12.79 3.48
CA LYS A 127 -7.05 -13.24 3.76
C LYS A 127 -6.12 -12.04 3.87
N VAL A 128 -5.48 -11.87 5.02
CA VAL A 128 -4.53 -10.80 5.30
C VAL A 128 -3.19 -11.41 5.69
N VAL A 129 -2.11 -10.98 5.00
CA VAL A 129 -0.74 -11.37 5.30
C VAL A 129 0.11 -10.11 5.44
N CYS A 130 0.72 -9.89 6.60
CA CYS A 130 1.54 -8.70 6.84
C CYS A 130 2.92 -9.06 7.37
N THR A 131 3.94 -8.33 6.95
CA THR A 131 5.30 -8.43 7.50
C THR A 131 5.76 -7.04 7.89
N HIS A 132 6.23 -6.88 9.12
CA HIS A 132 6.76 -5.62 9.66
C HIS A 132 8.17 -5.85 10.21
N HIS A 133 9.14 -5.08 9.74
CA HIS A 133 10.53 -5.21 10.21
C HIS A 133 10.85 -4.32 11.40
N HIS A 134 10.25 -3.13 11.52
CA HIS A 134 10.41 -2.20 12.64
C HIS A 134 9.06 -1.87 13.29
N ASP A 135 8.94 -0.70 13.92
CA ASP A 135 7.83 -0.32 14.78
C ASP A 135 6.50 -0.31 14.03
N ALA A 136 5.51 -0.99 14.60
CA ALA A 136 4.21 -1.14 13.94
C ALA A 136 3.03 -0.97 14.91
N ALA A 137 2.13 -0.04 14.60
CA ALA A 137 0.81 0.10 15.21
C ALA A 137 -0.25 -0.36 14.20
N CYS A 138 -0.81 -1.55 14.37
CA CYS A 138 -1.66 -2.17 13.35
C CYS A 138 -3.01 -2.69 13.86
N SER A 139 -4.01 -2.63 12.98
CA SER A 139 -5.30 -3.31 13.15
C SER A 139 -5.54 -4.25 11.98
N HIS A 140 -5.99 -5.47 12.28
CA HIS A 140 -6.29 -6.46 11.26
C HIS A 140 -7.71 -7.01 11.43
N GLY A 141 -8.44 -7.07 10.33
CA GLY A 141 -9.76 -7.67 10.25
C GLY A 141 -9.82 -8.67 9.10
N GLY A 142 -10.25 -9.89 9.39
CA GLY A 142 -10.37 -10.91 8.37
C GLY A 142 -10.62 -12.30 8.91
N GLU A 143 -10.98 -13.22 8.02
CA GLU A 143 -11.17 -14.63 8.40
C GLU A 143 -9.82 -15.31 8.66
N LYS A 144 -8.80 -14.99 7.86
CA LYS A 144 -7.45 -15.55 7.98
C LYS A 144 -6.43 -14.41 7.99
N VAL A 145 -5.82 -14.20 9.14
CA VAL A 145 -4.79 -13.18 9.36
C VAL A 145 -3.49 -13.86 9.78
N VAL A 146 -2.41 -13.59 9.03
CA VAL A 146 -1.05 -14.03 9.33
C VAL A 146 -0.15 -12.82 9.37
N CYS A 147 0.48 -12.55 10.50
CA CYS A 147 1.39 -11.41 10.63
C CYS A 147 2.73 -11.83 11.24
N THR A 148 3.81 -11.36 10.64
CA THR A 148 5.19 -11.55 11.08
C THR A 148 5.79 -10.22 11.48
N TYR A 149 6.41 -10.15 12.66
CA TYR A 149 7.01 -8.94 13.21
C TYR A 149 8.45 -9.22 13.63
N HIS A 150 9.36 -8.29 13.34
CA HIS A 150 10.77 -8.39 13.75
C HIS A 150 11.18 -7.42 14.87
N CYS A 151 10.33 -6.45 15.23
CA CYS A 151 10.55 -5.46 16.31
C CYS A 151 9.24 -5.14 17.07
N ASP A 152 9.23 -4.02 17.79
CA ASP A 152 8.14 -3.57 18.67
C ASP A 152 6.82 -3.42 17.91
N VAL A 153 5.75 -4.00 18.46
CA VAL A 153 4.42 -3.99 17.82
C VAL A 153 3.32 -3.66 18.84
N ALA A 154 2.34 -2.88 18.38
CA ALA A 154 1.04 -2.73 19.01
C ALA A 154 -0.06 -3.19 18.03
N CYS A 155 -0.83 -4.22 18.40
CA CYS A 155 -1.86 -4.80 17.55
C CYS A 155 -3.21 -4.91 18.26
N SER A 156 -4.32 -4.83 17.51
CA SER A 156 -5.67 -5.08 18.04
C SER A 156 -6.46 -6.08 17.15
N ARG A 157 -7.20 -7.00 17.80
CA ARG A 157 -8.03 -8.13 17.27
C ARG A 157 -7.35 -9.50 17.01
N ARG A 158 -8.19 -10.54 16.78
CA ARG A 158 -7.82 -11.97 16.62
C ARG A 158 -6.72 -12.15 15.57
N MET A 159 -5.55 -12.63 16.00
CA MET A 159 -4.41 -12.88 15.13
C MET A 159 -3.75 -14.21 15.46
N PHE A 160 -3.23 -14.85 14.42
CA PHE A 160 -2.13 -15.80 14.54
C PHE A 160 -0.84 -15.00 14.41
N PHE A 161 -0.08 -14.92 15.49
CA PHE A 161 1.14 -14.14 15.61
C PHE A 161 2.34 -15.09 15.62
N GLU A 162 3.34 -14.82 14.78
CA GLU A 162 4.63 -15.52 14.83
C GLU A 162 5.74 -14.57 15.29
N HIS A 163 6.45 -14.95 16.34
CA HIS A 163 7.64 -14.23 16.84
C HIS A 163 8.80 -15.20 17.01
N ASN A 164 9.92 -14.91 16.34
CA ASN A 164 11.12 -15.76 16.33
C ASN A 164 10.80 -17.24 16.00
N GLY A 165 9.94 -17.49 15.01
CA GLY A 165 9.58 -18.85 14.57
C GLY A 165 8.56 -19.58 15.44
N LYS A 166 7.93 -18.89 16.42
CA LYS A 166 6.92 -19.49 17.32
C LYS A 166 5.55 -18.88 17.11
N TRP A 167 4.57 -19.73 16.84
CA TRP A 167 3.15 -19.36 16.66
C TRP A 167 2.43 -19.18 18.01
N LYS A 168 1.72 -18.06 18.15
CA LYS A 168 0.81 -17.77 19.29
C LYS A 168 -0.54 -17.30 18.76
N LEU A 169 -1.62 -17.80 19.35
CA LEU A 169 -2.98 -17.33 19.11
C LEU A 169 -3.33 -16.31 20.17
N ILE A 170 -3.71 -15.09 19.78
CA ILE A 170 -4.05 -14.02 20.74
C ILE A 170 -5.49 -13.56 20.51
N PHE A 171 -6.28 -13.58 21.58
CA PHE A 171 -7.62 -13.00 21.64
C PHE A 171 -7.54 -11.68 22.39
N HIS A 172 -7.85 -10.57 21.72
CA HIS A 172 -8.04 -9.23 22.31
C HIS A 172 -7.00 -8.82 23.37
N ALA A 173 -5.88 -8.23 22.95
CA ALA A 173 -4.99 -7.51 23.85
C ALA A 173 -4.14 -6.48 23.08
N TRP A 174 -3.91 -5.32 23.67
CA TRP A 174 -2.74 -4.50 23.36
C TRP A 174 -1.52 -5.27 23.87
N THR A 175 -0.78 -5.93 22.98
CA THR A 175 0.46 -6.61 23.36
C THR A 175 1.62 -5.71 23.01
N TYR A 176 2.24 -5.08 24.00
CA TYR A 176 3.52 -4.40 23.84
C TYR A 176 4.63 -5.45 23.95
N SER A 177 5.22 -5.85 22.82
CA SER A 177 6.35 -6.78 22.82
C SER A 177 7.60 -5.96 22.60
N LYS A 178 8.32 -5.61 23.68
CA LYS A 178 9.66 -5.02 23.59
C LYS A 178 10.64 -6.10 23.15
N VAL A 179 11.35 -5.88 22.06
CA VAL A 179 12.53 -6.66 21.72
C VAL A 179 13.71 -6.05 22.46
N ASP A 180 14.14 -6.66 23.57
CA ASP A 180 15.45 -6.36 24.14
C ASP A 180 16.52 -6.85 23.14
N VAL A 181 17.06 -5.92 22.34
CA VAL A 181 18.21 -6.17 21.48
C VAL A 181 19.46 -6.21 22.37
N ASN A 182 19.67 -7.35 23.04
CA ASN A 182 20.93 -7.68 23.68
C ASN A 182 21.44 -9.02 23.12
N ALA A 183 22.24 -8.94 22.06
CA ALA A 183 23.44 -9.75 21.80
C ALA A 183 24.12 -9.26 20.52
#